data_AF-A0A942Z2Q7-F1
#
_entry.id   AF-A0A942Z2Q7-F1
#
_cell.length_a   1.000
_cell.length_b   1.000
_cell.length_c   1.000
_cell.angle_alpha   90.00
_cell.angle_beta   90.00
_cell.angle_gamma   90.00
#
_symmetry.space_group_name_H-M   'P 1'
#
loop_
_entity.id
_entity.type
_entity.pdbx_description
1 polymer ?
#
loop_
_entity_poly.entity_id
_entity_poly.type
_entity_poly.pdbx_seq_one_letter_code
_entity_poly.pdbx_strand_id
1 'polypeptide(L)'
;MLRVKPTIIAYEDYQNFVLEQLRKHFSGSVLTMVNNDSPIIYKLWITILSFLTSWLRNSYSYRGPEPQDQASMIRSYLLLLLAKPTISITEWVDELHLVTIFRFGILAKLSL
;
A
#
# COMPACT_ATOMS: atom_id res chain seq x y z
N MET A 1 9.48 -25.42 2.49
CA MET A 1 9.56 -24.09 3.15
C MET A 1 10.24 -23.13 2.20
N LEU A 2 9.46 -22.29 1.50
CA LEU A 2 9.99 -21.34 0.53
C LEU A 2 10.70 -20.21 1.28
N ARG A 3 12.00 -20.06 1.02
CA ARG A 3 12.86 -19.01 1.58
C ARG A 3 12.82 -17.84 0.61
N VAL A 4 12.00 -16.84 0.87
CA VAL A 4 11.90 -15.70 -0.04
C VAL A 4 12.15 -14.43 0.74
N LYS A 5 13.06 -13.60 0.22
CA LYS A 5 13.30 -12.25 0.74
C LYS A 5 12.27 -11.30 0.12
N PRO A 6 11.96 -10.18 0.77
CA PRO A 6 11.05 -9.18 0.23
C PRO A 6 11.40 -8.76 -1.19
N THR A 7 10.36 -8.68 -2.02
CA THR A 7 10.45 -8.36 -3.45
C THR A 7 10.40 -6.85 -3.64
N ILE A 8 11.35 -6.31 -4.39
CA ILE A 8 11.39 -4.89 -4.71
C ILE A 8 10.38 -4.61 -5.83
N ILE A 9 9.48 -3.65 -5.59
CA ILE A 9 8.57 -3.11 -6.60
C ILE A 9 9.14 -1.78 -7.09
N ALA A 10 9.26 -1.63 -8.41
CA ALA A 10 9.68 -0.36 -8.98
C ALA A 10 8.62 0.72 -8.73
N TYR A 11 9.06 1.97 -8.61
CA TYR A 11 8.16 3.07 -8.33
C TYR A 11 7.12 3.26 -9.44
N GLU A 12 7.53 3.15 -10.71
CA GLU A 12 6.63 3.25 -11.87
C GLU A 12 5.58 2.13 -11.89
N ASP A 13 5.98 0.90 -11.59
CA ASP A 13 5.06 -0.25 -11.50
C ASP A 13 4.00 0.00 -10.44
N TYR A 14 4.39 0.54 -9.28
CA TYR A 14 3.46 0.92 -8.22
C TYR A 14 2.50 2.03 -8.68
N GLN A 15 3.01 3.08 -9.34
CA GLN A 15 2.17 4.18 -9.80
C GLN A 15 1.13 3.73 -10.84
N ASN A 16 1.56 2.94 -11.82
CA ASN A 16 0.67 2.37 -12.84
C ASN A 16 -0.40 1.49 -12.19
N PHE A 17 0.02 0.65 -11.26
CA PHE A 17 -0.88 -0.22 -10.52
C PHE A 17 -1.96 0.58 -9.76
N VAL A 18 -1.60 1.64 -9.04
CA VAL A 18 -2.57 2.51 -8.34
C VAL A 18 -3.55 3.16 -9.33
N LEU A 19 -3.06 3.66 -10.47
CA LEU A 19 -3.89 4.27 -11.50
C LEU A 19 -4.89 3.27 -12.09
N GLU A 20 -4.46 2.03 -12.33
CA GLU A 20 -5.35 0.96 -12.81
C GLU A 20 -6.46 0.63 -11.81
N GLN A 21 -6.13 0.55 -10.52
CA GLN A 21 -7.12 0.29 -9.48
C GLN A 21 -8.10 1.45 -9.32
N LEU A 22 -7.60 2.69 -9.36
CA LEU A 22 -8.46 3.87 -9.37
C LEU A 22 -9.41 3.84 -10.57
N ARG A 23 -8.89 3.55 -11.76
CA ARG A 23 -9.72 3.45 -12.97
C ARG A 23 -10.76 2.34 -12.87
N LYS A 24 -10.41 1.17 -12.34
CA LYS A 24 -11.28 0.00 -12.22
C LYS A 24 -12.39 0.18 -11.19
N HIS A 25 -12.08 0.80 -10.05
CA HIS A 25 -13.02 0.93 -8.94
C HIS A 25 -13.83 2.24 -8.96
N PHE A 26 -13.38 3.26 -9.69
CA PHE A 26 -14.00 4.59 -9.71
C PHE A 26 -14.44 5.04 -11.12
N SER A 27 -14.70 4.11 -12.05
CA SER A 27 -14.95 4.39 -13.48
C SER A 27 -16.13 5.32 -13.80
N GLY A 28 -16.96 5.70 -12.82
CA GLY A 28 -18.07 6.65 -13.00
C GLY A 28 -17.89 8.01 -12.31
N SER A 29 -16.89 8.16 -11.45
CA SER A 29 -16.76 9.35 -10.61
C SER A 29 -15.35 9.47 -10.00
N VAL A 30 -14.34 9.64 -10.86
CA VAL A 30 -13.06 10.26 -10.45
C VAL A 30 -13.28 11.57 -9.68
N LEU A 31 -14.46 12.19 -9.87
CA LEU A 31 -14.94 13.41 -9.24
C LEU A 31 -15.57 13.26 -7.84
N THR A 32 -15.88 12.07 -7.31
CA THR A 32 -16.40 11.94 -5.92
C THR A 32 -15.31 11.70 -4.87
N MET A 33 -14.05 11.54 -5.28
CA MET A 33 -12.87 11.68 -4.39
C MET A 33 -12.52 13.15 -4.09
N VAL A 34 -13.38 14.10 -4.47
CA VAL A 34 -13.25 15.52 -4.13
C VAL A 34 -14.12 15.72 -2.89
N ASN A 35 -13.58 15.85 -1.67
CA ASN A 35 -12.99 17.13 -1.29
C ASN A 35 -11.96 17.09 -0.13
N ASN A 36 -11.82 16.00 0.63
CA ASN A 36 -10.97 16.01 1.85
C ASN A 36 -9.72 15.12 1.80
N ASP A 37 -9.77 13.93 1.19
CA ASP A 37 -8.65 12.96 1.26
C ASP A 37 -7.75 12.93 0.00
N SER A 38 -8.16 13.61 -1.07
CA SER A 38 -7.41 13.72 -2.33
C SER A 38 -5.95 14.18 -2.14
N PRO A 39 -5.65 15.18 -1.28
CA PRO A 39 -4.26 15.58 -1.03
C PRO A 39 -3.40 14.48 -0.40
N ILE A 40 -3.98 13.65 0.47
CA ILE A 40 -3.27 12.56 1.16
C ILE A 40 -2.92 11.46 0.17
N ILE A 41 -3.89 11.06 -0.66
CA ILE A 41 -3.68 10.02 -1.69
C ILE A 41 -2.65 10.47 -2.71
N TYR A 42 -2.75 11.70 -3.21
CA TYR A 42 -1.77 12.25 -4.13
C TYR A 42 -0.37 12.28 -3.51
N LYS A 43 -0.25 12.72 -2.25
CA LYS A 43 1.03 12.75 -1.52
C LYS A 43 1.63 11.36 -1.39
N LEU A 44 0.84 10.34 -1.03
CA LEU A 44 1.32 8.96 -0.94
C LEU A 44 1.70 8.37 -2.30
N TRP A 45 0.99 8.75 -3.36
CA TRP A 45 1.25 8.32 -4.72
C TRP A 45 2.57 8.87 -5.26
N ILE A 46 2.89 10.15 -5.00
CA ILE A 46 4.16 10.76 -5.44
C ILE A 46 5.37 10.40 -4.55
N THR A 47 5.13 9.83 -3.36
CA THR A 47 6.20 9.54 -2.40
C THR A 47 6.96 8.28 -2.81
N ILE A 48 8.25 8.45 -3.10
CA ILE A 48 9.16 7.37 -3.45
C ILE A 48 9.62 6.65 -2.18
N LEU A 49 9.10 5.43 -1.96
CA LEU A 49 9.48 4.56 -0.84
C LEU A 49 10.15 3.25 -1.29
N SER A 50 10.31 3.03 -2.60
CA SER A 50 10.88 1.79 -3.16
C SER A 50 12.28 1.45 -2.64
N PHE A 51 13.08 2.47 -2.31
CA PHE A 51 14.39 2.30 -1.67
C PHE A 51 14.31 1.57 -0.32
N LEU A 52 13.22 1.76 0.44
CA LEU A 52 13.06 1.18 1.77
C LEU A 52 13.00 -0.34 1.73
N THR A 53 12.39 -0.92 0.69
CA THR A 53 12.37 -2.38 0.49
C THR A 53 13.78 -2.93 0.36
N SER A 54 14.66 -2.26 -0.39
CA SER A 54 16.07 -2.64 -0.51
C SER A 54 16.83 -2.48 0.81
N TRP A 55 16.68 -1.32 1.46
CA TRP A 55 17.35 -1.00 2.72
C TRP A 55 16.98 -1.97 3.85
N LEU A 56 15.69 -2.31 3.97
CA LEU A 56 15.19 -3.22 4.99
C LEU A 56 15.32 -4.70 4.61
N ARG A 57 15.61 -5.05 3.36
CA ARG A 57 15.66 -6.45 2.89
C ARG A 57 16.49 -7.37 3.78
N ASN A 58 17.60 -6.86 4.30
CA ASN A 58 18.53 -7.64 5.11
C ASN A 58 18.10 -7.77 6.59
N SER A 59 17.22 -6.90 7.10
CA SER A 59 16.71 -7.01 8.47
C SER A 59 15.62 -8.07 8.64
N TYR A 60 14.94 -8.44 7.55
CA TYR A 60 13.89 -9.47 7.58
C TYR A 60 14.46 -10.89 7.62
N SER A 61 13.80 -11.76 8.37
CA SER A 61 14.10 -13.19 8.41
C SER A 61 13.79 -13.87 7.06
N TYR A 62 14.49 -14.97 6.77
CA TYR A 62 14.13 -15.89 5.68
C TYR A 62 12.97 -16.82 6.03
N ARG A 63 12.56 -16.84 7.30
CA ARG A 63 11.47 -17.65 7.82
C ARG A 63 10.31 -16.73 8.15
N GLY A 64 9.12 -17.08 7.69
CA GLY A 64 7.91 -16.30 7.96
C GLY A 64 6.84 -16.50 6.89
N PRO A 65 5.78 -15.69 6.97
CA PRO A 65 4.78 -15.59 5.92
C PRO A 65 5.40 -15.06 4.62
N GLU A 66 4.61 -15.11 3.55
CA GLU A 66 5.03 -14.64 2.23
C GLU A 66 5.56 -13.19 2.30
N PRO A 67 6.68 -12.88 1.61
CA PRO A 67 7.30 -11.57 1.71
C PRO A 67 6.41 -10.48 1.13
N GLN A 68 6.08 -9.50 1.96
CA GLN A 68 5.35 -8.31 1.54
C GLN A 68 6.32 -7.22 1.11
N ASP A 69 5.92 -6.39 0.14
CA ASP A 69 6.68 -5.19 -0.23
C ASP A 69 6.61 -4.16 0.91
N GLN A 70 7.77 -3.84 1.49
CA GLN A 70 7.83 -2.95 2.66
C GLN A 70 7.45 -1.52 2.30
N ALA A 71 7.79 -1.06 1.09
CA ALA A 71 7.38 0.24 0.63
C ALA A 71 5.85 0.37 0.66
N SER A 72 5.14 -0.70 0.30
CA SER A 72 3.69 -0.79 0.41
C SER A 72 3.23 -0.82 1.88
N MET A 73 3.78 -1.68 2.75
CA MET A 73 3.42 -1.67 4.18
C MET A 73 3.57 -0.28 4.83
N ILE A 74 4.66 0.43 4.52
CA ILE A 74 4.92 1.77 5.03
C ILE A 74 3.91 2.79 4.50
N ARG A 75 3.50 2.68 3.23
CA ARG A 75 2.42 3.52 2.70
C ARG A 75 1.11 3.29 3.45
N SER A 76 0.81 2.05 3.86
CA SER A 76 -0.41 1.72 4.60
C SER A 76 -0.39 2.37 5.97
N TYR A 77 0.78 2.28 6.62
CA TYR A 77 0.99 2.91 7.91
C TYR A 77 0.93 4.45 7.83
N LEU A 78 1.51 5.06 6.80
CA LEU A 78 1.39 6.50 6.58
C LEU A 78 -0.05 6.92 6.29
N LEU A 79 -0.81 6.10 5.56
CA LEU A 79 -2.22 6.37 5.30
C LEU A 79 -3.04 6.35 6.59
N LEU A 80 -2.80 5.36 7.47
CA LEU A 80 -3.39 5.31 8.81
C LEU A 80 -3.10 6.61 9.57
N LEU A 81 -1.84 7.02 9.65
CA LEU A 81 -1.43 8.22 10.39
C LEU A 81 -2.04 9.51 9.83
N LEU A 82 -2.22 9.59 8.51
CA LEU A 82 -2.70 10.79 7.85
C LEU A 82 -4.24 10.88 7.79
N ALA A 83 -4.93 9.75 7.64
CA ALA A 83 -6.38 9.70 7.44
C ALA A 83 -7.15 9.32 8.72
N LYS A 84 -6.59 8.46 9.56
CA LYS A 84 -7.25 7.94 10.78
C LYS A 84 -6.28 7.85 11.97
N PRO A 85 -5.68 8.96 12.42
CA PRO A 85 -4.69 8.92 13.51
C PRO A 85 -5.24 8.44 14.85
N THR A 86 -6.56 8.40 15.02
CA THR A 86 -7.23 8.04 16.27
C THR A 86 -7.42 6.53 16.45
N ILE A 87 -7.31 5.73 15.37
CA ILE A 87 -7.53 4.29 15.44
C ILE A 87 -6.21 3.55 15.69
N SER A 88 -6.30 2.39 16.35
CA SER A 88 -5.13 1.56 16.60
C SER A 88 -4.64 0.84 15.34
N ILE A 89 -3.38 0.39 15.33
CA ILE A 89 -2.84 -0.42 14.22
C ILE A 89 -3.65 -1.71 14.04
N THR A 90 -4.10 -2.33 15.13
CA THR A 90 -4.91 -3.55 15.08
C THR A 90 -6.25 -3.30 14.38
N GLU A 91 -6.93 -2.23 14.77
CA GLU A 91 -8.20 -1.81 14.17
C GLU A 91 -8.02 -1.42 12.68
N TRP A 92 -6.90 -0.81 12.34
CA TRP A 92 -6.54 -0.54 10.94
C TRP A 92 -6.35 -1.82 10.13
N VAL A 93 -5.68 -2.83 10.69
CA VAL A 93 -5.51 -4.14 10.01
C VAL A 93 -6.88 -4.78 9.77
N ASP A 94 -7.81 -4.69 10.72
CA ASP A 94 -9.18 -5.17 10.53
C ASP A 94 -9.91 -4.41 9.42
N GLU A 95 -9.76 -3.08 9.35
CA GLU A 95 -10.32 -2.28 8.24
C GLU A 95 -9.71 -2.64 6.88
N LEU A 96 -8.41 -2.93 6.81
CA LEU A 96 -7.76 -3.38 5.57
C LEU A 96 -8.33 -4.70 5.04
N HIS A 97 -8.78 -5.58 5.94
CA HIS A 97 -9.44 -6.82 5.55
C HIS A 97 -10.84 -6.59 4.97
N LEU A 98 -11.53 -5.52 5.39
CA LEU A 98 -12.88 -5.19 4.96
C LEU A 98 -12.91 -4.32 3.68
N VAL A 99 -12.00 -3.36 3.56
CA VAL A 99 -12.00 -2.37 2.47
C VAL A 99 -11.04 -2.79 1.37
N THR A 100 -11.65 -3.37 0.33
CA THR A 100 -11.02 -3.79 -0.92
C THR A 100 -10.13 -2.71 -1.55
N ILE A 101 -10.46 -1.41 -1.43
CA ILE A 101 -9.69 -0.30 -2.03
C ILE A 101 -8.36 -0.03 -1.30
N PHE A 102 -8.29 -0.18 0.03
CA PHE A 102 -7.02 -0.07 0.76
C PHE A 102 -6.13 -1.28 0.53
N ARG A 103 -6.73 -2.45 0.31
CA ARG A 103 -6.05 -3.64 -0.22
C ARG A 103 -5.48 -3.40 -1.63
N PHE A 104 -6.15 -2.57 -2.44
CA PHE A 104 -5.76 -2.29 -3.82
C PHE A 104 -4.84 -1.08 -4.02
N GLY A 105 -4.74 -0.12 -3.10
CA GLY A 105 -3.73 0.94 -3.21
C GLY A 105 -2.36 0.54 -2.64
N ILE A 106 -2.35 -0.45 -1.74
CA ILE A 106 -1.21 -0.68 -0.84
C ILE A 106 -0.92 -2.17 -0.59
N LEU A 107 -1.71 -3.14 -1.07
CA LEU A 107 -1.45 -4.57 -0.83
C LEU A 107 -1.68 -5.47 -2.04
N ALA A 108 -1.86 -4.92 -3.23
CA ALA A 108 -2.29 -5.72 -4.38
C ALA A 108 -1.14 -6.19 -5.27
N LYS A 109 -0.15 -6.78 -4.60
CA LYS A 109 0.61 -7.90 -5.14
C LYS A 109 0.57 -9.07 -4.15
N LEU A 110 -0.64 -9.40 -3.66
CA LEU A 110 -0.93 -10.49 -2.71
C LEU A 110 -2.13 -11.35 -3.14
N SER A 111 -2.34 -11.55 -4.45
CA SER A 111 -3.24 -12.64 -4.90
C SER A 111 -2.91 -13.19 -6.29
N LEU A 112 -1.62 -13.33 -6.60
CA LEU A 112 -1.10 -14.29 -7.58
C LEU A 112 0.20 -14.88 -7.06
#